data_AF-A0A1C7PDJ4-F1
#
_entry.id   AF-A0A1C7PDJ4-F1
#
_cell.length_a   1.000
_cell.length_b   1.000
_cell.length_c   1.000
_cell.angle_alpha   90.00
_cell.angle_beta   90.00
_cell.angle_gamma   90.00
#
_symmetry.space_group_name_H-M   'P 1'
#
loop_
_entity.id
_entity.type
_entity.pdbx_description
1 polymer ?
#
loop_
_entity_poly.entity_id
_entity_poly.type
_entity_poly.pdbx_seq_one_letter_code
_entity_poly.pdbx_strand_id
1 'polypeptide(L)'
;MNARLQIDNIQLIVRTPVPFGDIGEMDLLRLAAAASDNNGNDPGDKALVHAAETCAQTVGWEQKTGSWTPPTNKRHYSTAVIRPAGQTTGDFEIARGSVDALMELCKLSPADKAAVRKNVKHIKRKGFRPSAVAINREGFWQFCGFVPIFAMRVPLSVRDAQTEFRYFHIWDWSLRLLHWMWVLCVLGLIATGFCIAEGWFIKFGDLESGNQFGNIRRLHFILAWILIGVVTMRFATFFFATNKYQKISALFPIKKQQWKDLYETGRDYLLAKSFDGPRYIGHNPLQQWTYTGVYGLFTLMIVTGLTLYALYEPANWFFGLFMPINDVLGVANVRLIHVIGTWCFMLFITIHVYLSALAGNVDRDGTISSMISGGRWLRKGVHFRDE
;
A
#
# COMPACT_ATOMS: atom_id res chain seq x y z
N MET A 1 -13.10 -5.79 -23.66
CA MET A 1 -12.60 -4.41 -23.53
C MET A 1 -13.07 -3.77 -22.22
N ASN A 2 -12.17 -3.16 -21.43
CA ASN A 2 -12.48 -2.38 -20.22
C ASN A 2 -11.62 -1.10 -20.20
N ALA A 3 -12.17 0.04 -20.60
CA ALA A 3 -11.49 1.33 -20.44
C ALA A 3 -11.80 1.90 -19.06
N ARG A 4 -10.79 2.47 -18.39
CA ARG A 4 -10.92 3.07 -17.06
C ARG A 4 -10.45 4.51 -17.11
N LEU A 5 -11.28 5.42 -16.63
CA LEU A 5 -10.94 6.82 -16.48
C LEU A 5 -11.16 7.24 -15.03
N GLN A 6 -10.21 7.96 -14.44
CA GLN A 6 -10.36 8.53 -13.11
C GLN A 6 -10.44 10.06 -13.24
N ILE A 7 -11.51 10.64 -12.70
CA ILE A 7 -11.73 12.08 -12.62
C ILE A 7 -12.01 12.38 -11.14
N ASP A 8 -11.12 13.12 -10.49
CA ASP A 8 -11.18 13.44 -9.06
C ASP A 8 -11.43 12.18 -8.18
N ASN A 9 -12.57 12.14 -7.49
CA ASN A 9 -13.01 11.05 -6.62
C ASN A 9 -13.94 10.05 -7.32
N ILE A 10 -14.06 10.08 -8.65
CA ILE A 10 -14.92 9.18 -9.42
C ILE A 10 -14.05 8.36 -10.38
N GLN A 11 -14.15 7.04 -10.27
CA GLN A 11 -13.62 6.12 -11.26
C GLN A 11 -14.76 5.63 -12.15
N LEU A 12 -14.57 5.79 -13.46
CA LEU A 12 -15.48 5.38 -14.49
C LEU A 12 -14.90 4.19 -15.24
N ILE A 13 -15.74 3.19 -15.48
CA ILE A 13 -15.39 1.99 -16.22
C ILE A 13 -16.37 1.86 -17.39
N VAL A 14 -15.84 1.93 -18.60
CA VAL A 14 -16.58 1.68 -19.83
C VAL A 14 -16.29 0.25 -20.28
N ARG A 15 -17.35 -0.56 -20.40
CA ARG A 15 -17.26 -1.95 -20.86
C ARG A 15 -17.47 -2.06 -22.35
N THR A 16 -17.28 -3.29 -22.83
CA THR A 16 -17.52 -3.68 -24.22
C THR A 16 -18.95 -3.30 -24.62
N PRO A 17 -19.13 -2.50 -25.68
CA PRO A 17 -20.43 -2.11 -26.21
C PRO A 17 -21.27 -3.32 -26.61
N VAL A 18 -22.59 -3.20 -26.53
CA VAL A 18 -23.53 -4.22 -26.97
C VAL A 18 -24.26 -3.68 -28.21
N PRO A 19 -23.80 -4.04 -29.43
CA PRO A 19 -24.41 -3.58 -30.66
C PRO A 19 -25.79 -4.18 -30.90
N PHE A 20 -26.57 -3.50 -31.71
CA PHE A 20 -27.85 -3.96 -32.24
C PHE A 20 -27.91 -3.66 -33.75
N GLY A 21 -28.35 -4.63 -34.55
CA GLY A 21 -28.26 -4.56 -36.00
C GLY A 21 -26.83 -4.76 -36.52
N ASP A 22 -26.51 -4.13 -37.65
CA ASP A 22 -25.27 -4.37 -38.40
C ASP A 22 -24.07 -3.49 -37.98
N ILE A 23 -24.11 -2.94 -36.77
CA ILE A 23 -23.05 -2.03 -36.27
C ILE A 23 -22.03 -2.83 -35.44
N GLY A 24 -20.73 -2.61 -35.68
CA GLY A 24 -19.67 -3.22 -34.89
C GLY A 24 -19.57 -2.64 -33.47
N GLU A 25 -18.99 -3.41 -32.54
CA GLU A 25 -18.80 -2.95 -31.15
C GLU A 25 -18.01 -1.64 -31.07
N MET A 26 -16.91 -1.56 -31.83
CA MET A 26 -16.05 -0.38 -31.80
C MET A 26 -16.75 0.83 -32.39
N ASP A 27 -17.49 0.68 -33.50
CA ASP A 27 -18.22 1.77 -34.12
C ASP A 27 -19.35 2.30 -33.23
N LEU A 28 -20.00 1.43 -32.47
CA LEU A 28 -20.98 1.86 -31.46
C LEU A 28 -20.35 2.74 -30.36
N LEU A 29 -19.16 2.36 -29.86
CA LEU A 29 -18.45 3.18 -28.87
C LEU A 29 -18.09 4.56 -29.41
N ARG A 30 -17.62 4.55 -30.65
CA ARG A 30 -17.19 5.68 -31.46
C ARG A 30 -18.34 6.68 -31.68
N LEU A 31 -19.52 6.16 -32.05
CA LEU A 31 -20.77 6.93 -32.12
C LEU A 31 -21.20 7.46 -30.73
N ALA A 32 -21.07 6.65 -29.67
CA ALA A 32 -21.40 7.08 -28.30
C ALA A 32 -20.51 8.25 -27.84
N ALA A 33 -19.23 8.22 -28.19
CA ALA A 33 -18.28 9.31 -27.95
C ALA A 33 -18.64 10.56 -28.74
N ALA A 34 -18.93 10.45 -30.05
CA ALA A 34 -19.32 11.57 -30.90
C ALA A 34 -20.65 12.25 -30.47
N ALA A 35 -21.55 11.51 -29.81
CA ALA A 35 -22.79 12.04 -29.25
C ALA A 35 -22.63 12.75 -27.89
N SER A 36 -21.43 12.71 -27.31
CA SER A 36 -21.14 13.35 -26.02
C SER A 36 -21.06 14.87 -26.17
N ASP A 37 -21.28 15.61 -25.08
CA ASP A 37 -21.10 17.06 -25.10
C ASP A 37 -19.61 17.40 -25.12
N ASN A 38 -19.13 17.98 -26.22
CA ASN A 38 -17.73 18.39 -26.35
C ASN A 38 -17.34 19.53 -25.39
N ASN A 39 -18.32 20.34 -24.97
CA ASN A 39 -18.10 21.48 -24.07
C ASN A 39 -18.53 21.19 -22.62
N GLY A 40 -19.10 20.01 -22.39
CA GLY A 40 -19.66 19.60 -21.11
C GLY A 40 -18.61 19.09 -20.14
N ASN A 41 -18.89 19.23 -18.84
CA ASN A 41 -18.05 18.68 -17.78
C ASN A 41 -18.60 17.36 -17.21
N ASP A 42 -19.50 16.67 -17.92
CA ASP A 42 -20.06 15.41 -17.46
C ASP A 42 -18.97 14.31 -17.44
N PRO A 43 -18.73 13.65 -16.29
CA PRO A 43 -17.72 12.61 -16.21
C PRO A 43 -17.99 11.42 -17.15
N GLY A 44 -19.25 11.04 -17.36
CA GLY A 44 -19.62 9.92 -18.22
C GLY A 44 -19.29 10.17 -19.69
N ASP A 45 -19.49 11.39 -20.15
CA ASP A 45 -19.12 11.85 -21.50
C ASP A 45 -17.61 11.76 -21.71
N LYS A 46 -16.83 12.29 -20.77
CA LYS A 46 -15.36 12.19 -20.80
C LYS A 46 -14.88 10.73 -20.81
N ALA A 47 -15.54 9.85 -20.06
CA ALA A 47 -15.18 8.43 -20.04
C ALA A 47 -15.43 7.73 -21.37
N LEU A 48 -16.47 8.10 -22.12
CA LEU A 48 -16.74 7.52 -23.44
C LEU A 48 -15.75 8.02 -24.49
N VAL A 49 -15.44 9.33 -24.50
CA VAL A 49 -14.43 9.91 -25.38
C VAL A 49 -13.08 9.23 -25.13
N HIS A 50 -12.66 9.14 -23.87
CA HIS A 50 -11.42 8.45 -23.49
C HIS A 50 -11.42 6.97 -23.90
N ALA A 51 -12.55 6.27 -23.74
CA ALA A 51 -12.67 4.87 -24.14
C ALA A 51 -12.56 4.69 -25.67
N ALA A 52 -13.15 5.60 -26.46
CA ALA A 52 -13.06 5.59 -27.91
C ALA A 52 -11.62 5.87 -28.39
N GLU A 53 -10.95 6.87 -27.82
CA GLU A 53 -9.55 7.18 -28.13
C GLU A 53 -8.62 6.02 -27.78
N THR A 54 -8.82 5.38 -26.62
CA THR A 54 -7.92 4.33 -26.13
C THR A 54 -8.13 3.00 -26.85
N CYS A 55 -9.38 2.63 -27.13
CA CYS A 55 -9.68 1.28 -27.63
C CYS A 55 -10.11 1.25 -29.10
N ALA A 56 -10.75 2.31 -29.59
CA ALA A 56 -11.10 2.44 -31.01
C ALA A 56 -10.10 3.33 -31.78
N GLN A 57 -9.02 3.79 -31.12
CA GLN A 57 -7.91 4.62 -31.63
C GLN A 57 -8.31 6.04 -32.09
N THR A 58 -9.57 6.25 -32.47
CA THR A 58 -10.12 7.54 -32.91
C THR A 58 -11.63 7.55 -32.70
N VAL A 59 -12.17 8.75 -32.45
CA VAL A 59 -13.62 9.00 -32.47
C VAL A 59 -14.16 9.00 -33.91
N GLY A 60 -13.43 9.53 -34.89
CA GLY A 60 -13.80 9.43 -36.32
C GLY A 60 -14.97 10.32 -36.80
N TRP A 61 -15.70 11.01 -35.91
CA TRP A 61 -16.68 12.04 -36.27
C TRP A 61 -16.47 13.33 -35.49
N GLU A 62 -16.84 14.44 -36.12
CA GLU A 62 -16.84 15.78 -35.55
C GLU A 62 -18.28 16.24 -35.32
N GLN A 63 -18.54 16.77 -34.12
CA GLN A 63 -19.83 17.34 -33.78
C GLN A 63 -19.93 18.77 -34.33
N LYS A 64 -21.05 19.09 -34.99
CA LYS A 64 -21.31 20.44 -35.48
C LYS A 64 -21.52 21.40 -34.31
N THR A 65 -20.75 22.48 -34.27
CA THR A 65 -20.80 23.49 -33.19
C THR A 65 -22.22 24.00 -32.96
N GLY A 66 -22.68 23.96 -31.72
CA GLY A 66 -24.03 24.42 -31.32
C GLY A 66 -25.18 23.48 -31.70
N SER A 67 -24.91 22.30 -32.27
CA SER A 67 -25.95 21.31 -32.62
C SER A 67 -26.37 20.42 -31.44
N TRP A 68 -25.56 20.35 -30.39
CA TRP A 68 -25.84 19.49 -29.25
C TRP A 68 -26.99 20.06 -28.41
N THR A 69 -27.98 19.21 -28.12
CA THR A 69 -29.14 19.56 -27.32
C THR A 69 -29.24 18.62 -26.11
N PRO A 70 -29.32 19.15 -24.87
CA PRO A 70 -29.36 18.34 -23.65
C PRO A 70 -30.63 17.49 -23.52
N PRO A 71 -30.60 16.43 -22.68
CA PRO A 71 -31.81 15.71 -22.29
C PRO A 71 -32.73 16.60 -21.43
N THR A 72 -34.03 16.37 -21.52
CA THR A 72 -35.06 17.06 -20.70
C THR A 72 -35.90 16.03 -19.92
N ASN A 73 -36.75 16.49 -19.00
CA ASN A 73 -37.64 15.60 -18.25
C ASN A 73 -38.62 14.81 -19.14
N LYS A 74 -38.97 15.34 -20.31
CA LYS A 74 -39.81 14.65 -21.30
C LYS A 74 -38.98 13.82 -22.29
N ARG A 75 -37.71 14.18 -22.49
CA ARG A 75 -36.79 13.57 -23.46
C ARG A 75 -35.53 13.10 -22.76
N HIS A 76 -35.51 11.84 -22.33
CA HIS A 76 -34.37 11.23 -21.61
C HIS A 76 -33.19 10.85 -22.52
N TYR A 77 -32.93 11.65 -23.56
CA TYR A 77 -31.78 11.53 -24.46
C TYR A 77 -31.36 12.91 -24.97
N SER A 78 -30.06 13.08 -25.19
CA SER A 78 -29.48 14.20 -25.93
C SER A 78 -29.48 13.90 -27.43
N THR A 79 -29.40 14.95 -28.23
CA THR A 79 -29.27 14.87 -29.69
C THR A 79 -28.13 15.77 -30.16
N ALA A 80 -27.41 15.37 -31.19
CA ALA A 80 -26.37 16.18 -31.82
C ALA A 80 -26.32 15.90 -33.33
N VAL A 81 -25.73 16.81 -34.10
CA VAL A 81 -25.43 16.57 -35.52
C VAL A 81 -23.94 16.28 -35.63
N ILE A 82 -23.62 15.13 -36.22
CA ILE A 82 -22.23 14.70 -36.39
C ILE A 82 -21.89 14.51 -37.87
N ARG A 83 -20.61 14.72 -38.19
CA ARG A 83 -20.04 14.60 -39.53
C ARG A 83 -18.81 13.69 -39.49
N PRO A 84 -18.58 12.83 -40.49
CA PRO A 84 -17.32 12.10 -40.60
C PRO A 84 -16.13 13.08 -40.64
N ALA A 85 -15.10 12.82 -39.83
CA ALA A 85 -13.94 13.70 -39.75
C ALA A 85 -13.25 13.83 -41.13
N GLY A 86 -12.96 15.07 -41.54
CA GLY A 86 -12.31 15.36 -42.82
C GLY A 86 -13.22 15.35 -44.07
N GLN A 87 -14.53 15.15 -43.93
CA GLN A 87 -15.50 15.29 -45.03
C GLN A 87 -16.27 16.61 -44.92
N THR A 88 -16.79 17.12 -46.04
CA THR A 88 -17.63 18.34 -46.10
C THR A 88 -19.12 18.04 -46.18
N THR A 89 -19.49 16.79 -46.45
CA THR A 89 -20.87 16.29 -46.60
C THR A 89 -21.08 15.03 -45.78
N GLY A 90 -22.34 14.64 -45.54
CA GLY A 90 -22.69 13.43 -44.78
C GLY A 90 -23.07 13.69 -43.33
N ASP A 91 -23.66 14.86 -43.04
CA ASP A 91 -24.20 15.19 -41.72
C ASP A 91 -25.39 14.27 -41.42
N PHE A 92 -25.41 13.69 -40.23
CA PHE A 92 -26.56 12.95 -39.72
C PHE A 92 -26.76 13.22 -38.24
N GLU A 93 -27.99 13.03 -37.75
CA GLU A 93 -28.28 13.25 -36.34
C GLU A 93 -27.98 11.98 -35.53
N ILE A 94 -27.50 12.18 -34.31
CA ILE A 94 -27.24 11.12 -33.36
C ILE A 94 -27.95 11.45 -32.05
N ALA A 95 -28.51 10.43 -31.40
CA ALA A 95 -29.14 10.54 -30.11
C ALA A 95 -28.47 9.59 -29.10
N ARG A 96 -28.27 10.07 -27.86
CA ARG A 96 -27.69 9.29 -26.78
C ARG A 96 -28.48 9.46 -25.49
N GLY A 97 -28.75 8.36 -24.78
CA GLY A 97 -29.44 8.47 -23.49
C GLY A 97 -29.99 7.17 -22.95
N SER A 98 -31.19 7.25 -22.37
CA SER A 98 -31.92 6.12 -21.83
C SER A 98 -32.26 5.10 -22.92
N VAL A 99 -32.00 3.83 -22.64
CA VAL A 99 -32.33 2.71 -23.53
C VAL A 99 -33.82 2.70 -23.85
N ASP A 100 -34.68 2.87 -22.85
CA ASP A 100 -36.14 2.83 -23.05
C ASP A 100 -36.60 4.00 -23.94
N ALA A 101 -36.04 5.19 -23.77
CA ALA A 101 -36.42 6.35 -24.58
C ALA A 101 -35.99 6.22 -26.05
N LEU A 102 -34.79 5.66 -26.31
CA LEU A 102 -34.33 5.43 -27.68
C LEU A 102 -35.02 4.24 -28.37
N MET A 103 -35.43 3.21 -27.63
CA MET A 103 -36.26 2.14 -28.18
C MET A 103 -37.64 2.65 -28.64
N GLU A 104 -38.23 3.61 -27.91
CA GLU A 104 -39.47 4.27 -28.34
C GLU A 104 -39.24 5.23 -29.52
N LEU A 105 -38.15 5.99 -29.51
CA LEU A 105 -37.78 6.89 -30.61
C LEU A 105 -37.64 6.15 -31.94
N CYS A 106 -36.96 4.99 -31.92
CA CYS A 106 -36.71 4.17 -33.10
C CYS A 106 -37.87 3.21 -33.43
N LYS A 107 -38.98 3.25 -32.67
CA LYS A 107 -40.16 2.38 -32.86
C LYS A 107 -39.83 0.89 -33.00
N LEU A 108 -38.97 0.36 -32.13
CA LEU A 108 -38.55 -1.06 -32.19
C LEU A 108 -39.73 -2.02 -32.08
N SER A 109 -39.62 -3.18 -32.74
CA SER A 109 -40.61 -4.24 -32.64
C SER A 109 -40.71 -4.78 -31.20
N PRO A 110 -41.87 -5.33 -30.78
CA PRO A 110 -42.00 -5.89 -29.43
C PRO A 110 -40.98 -6.99 -29.12
N ALA A 111 -40.61 -7.79 -30.11
CA ALA A 111 -39.60 -8.84 -29.98
C ALA A 111 -38.21 -8.25 -29.71
N ASP A 112 -37.81 -7.22 -30.45
CA ASP A 112 -36.51 -6.56 -30.29
C ASP A 112 -36.43 -5.82 -28.96
N LYS A 113 -37.51 -5.12 -28.57
CA LYS A 113 -37.62 -4.48 -27.25
C LYS A 113 -37.39 -5.50 -26.13
N ALA A 114 -37.96 -6.71 -26.24
CA ALA A 114 -37.78 -7.76 -25.24
C ALA A 114 -36.32 -8.27 -25.19
N ALA A 115 -35.68 -8.46 -26.35
CA ALA A 115 -34.28 -8.88 -26.44
C ALA A 115 -33.32 -7.85 -25.84
N VAL A 116 -33.49 -6.57 -26.18
CA VAL A 116 -32.68 -5.46 -25.63
C VAL A 116 -32.88 -5.34 -24.12
N ARG A 117 -34.14 -5.40 -23.64
CA ARG A 117 -34.44 -5.35 -22.19
C ARG A 117 -33.81 -6.50 -21.41
N LYS A 118 -33.74 -7.71 -21.99
CA LYS A 118 -33.05 -8.85 -21.38
C LYS A 118 -31.56 -8.57 -21.17
N ASN A 119 -30.88 -8.03 -22.19
CA ASN A 119 -29.47 -7.66 -22.11
C ASN A 119 -29.24 -6.51 -21.12
N VAL A 120 -30.08 -5.48 -21.15
CA VAL A 120 -30.04 -4.36 -20.21
C VAL A 120 -30.21 -4.84 -18.76
N LYS A 121 -31.15 -5.75 -18.50
CA LYS A 121 -31.36 -6.31 -17.15
C LYS A 121 -30.12 -7.05 -16.63
N HIS A 122 -29.45 -7.82 -17.49
CA HIS A 122 -28.20 -8.51 -17.14
C HIS A 122 -27.07 -7.54 -16.79
N ILE A 123 -26.95 -6.46 -17.55
CA ILE A 123 -25.92 -5.42 -17.36
C ILE A 123 -26.20 -4.59 -16.09
N LYS A 124 -27.46 -4.20 -15.86
CA LYS A 124 -27.88 -3.51 -14.63
C LYS A 124 -27.64 -4.34 -13.37
N ARG A 125 -27.86 -5.67 -13.40
CA ARG A 125 -27.54 -6.57 -12.28
C ARG A 125 -26.06 -6.58 -11.91
N LYS A 126 -25.17 -6.26 -12.86
CA LYS A 126 -23.73 -6.12 -12.64
C LYS A 126 -23.33 -4.70 -12.18
N GLY A 127 -24.29 -3.81 -11.93
CA GLY A 127 -24.08 -2.44 -11.48
C GLY A 127 -23.91 -1.41 -12.60
N PHE A 128 -23.81 -1.83 -13.86
CA PHE A 128 -23.57 -0.92 -14.99
C PHE A 128 -24.83 -0.18 -15.42
N ARG A 129 -24.67 1.10 -15.76
CA ARG A 129 -25.69 1.94 -16.39
C ARG A 129 -25.50 1.91 -17.91
N PRO A 130 -26.47 1.38 -18.67
CA PRO A 130 -26.37 1.37 -20.13
C PRO A 130 -26.72 2.75 -20.69
N SER A 131 -25.86 3.27 -21.57
CA SER A 131 -26.12 4.47 -22.38
C SER A 131 -26.37 4.04 -23.81
N ALA A 132 -27.61 4.18 -24.28
CA ALA A 132 -27.99 3.78 -25.64
C ALA A 132 -27.63 4.85 -26.67
N VAL A 133 -27.46 4.40 -27.91
CA VAL A 133 -27.16 5.25 -29.07
C VAL A 133 -28.12 4.91 -30.21
N ALA A 134 -28.61 5.94 -30.89
CA ALA A 134 -29.41 5.83 -32.09
C ALA A 134 -28.95 6.87 -33.12
N ILE A 135 -29.06 6.57 -34.40
CA ILE A 135 -28.71 7.48 -35.49
C ILE A 135 -29.95 7.77 -36.33
N ASN A 136 -30.05 8.99 -36.86
CA ASN A 136 -31.08 9.40 -37.80
C ASN A 136 -30.45 9.60 -39.16
N ARG A 137 -30.83 8.76 -40.13
CA ARG A 137 -30.46 8.94 -41.53
C ARG A 137 -31.73 9.18 -42.34
N GLU A 138 -31.73 10.27 -43.11
CA GLU A 138 -32.84 10.61 -44.02
C GLU A 138 -34.22 10.66 -43.36
N GLY A 139 -34.27 11.01 -42.06
CA GLY A 139 -35.51 11.13 -41.29
C GLY A 139 -35.93 9.86 -40.53
N PHE A 140 -35.17 8.77 -40.64
CA PHE A 140 -35.44 7.51 -39.95
C PHE A 140 -34.45 7.25 -38.81
N TRP A 141 -34.99 7.11 -37.60
CA TRP A 141 -34.23 6.74 -36.41
C TRP A 141 -33.98 5.23 -36.34
N GLN A 142 -32.72 4.84 -36.34
CA GLN A 142 -32.25 3.47 -36.18
C GLN A 142 -31.53 3.31 -34.84
N PHE A 143 -31.90 2.28 -34.08
CA PHE A 143 -31.26 1.95 -32.81
C PHE A 143 -29.95 1.18 -33.06
N CYS A 144 -28.84 1.64 -32.49
CA CYS A 144 -27.51 1.07 -32.74
C CYS A 144 -27.02 0.12 -31.64
N GLY A 145 -27.61 0.22 -30.45
CA GLY A 145 -27.19 -0.55 -29.26
C GLY A 145 -26.93 0.34 -28.05
N PHE A 146 -26.15 -0.17 -27.09
CA PHE A 146 -25.80 0.59 -25.89
C PHE A 146 -24.40 0.28 -25.36
N VAL A 147 -23.82 1.26 -24.68
CA VAL A 147 -22.52 1.18 -24.02
C VAL A 147 -22.71 1.09 -22.50
N PRO A 148 -22.23 0.03 -21.83
CA PRO A 148 -22.31 -0.06 -20.38
C PRO A 148 -21.25 0.81 -19.69
N ILE A 149 -21.68 1.71 -18.81
CA ILE A 149 -20.83 2.59 -18.03
C ILE A 149 -21.05 2.33 -16.54
N PHE A 150 -19.98 2.20 -15.77
CA PHE A 150 -20.04 2.08 -14.31
C PHE A 150 -19.28 3.23 -13.68
N ALA A 151 -19.93 3.94 -12.75
CA ALA A 151 -19.30 4.98 -11.95
C ALA A 151 -19.20 4.48 -10.52
N MET A 152 -18.00 4.52 -9.95
CA MET A 152 -17.77 4.30 -8.53
C MET A 152 -17.05 5.50 -7.94
N ARG A 153 -17.46 5.93 -6.75
CA ARG A 153 -16.66 6.89 -5.99
C ARG A 153 -15.46 6.16 -5.40
N VAL A 154 -14.27 6.58 -5.78
CA VAL A 154 -13.03 6.13 -5.17
C VAL A 154 -12.69 7.17 -4.09
N PRO A 155 -12.66 6.79 -2.80
CA PRO A 155 -12.34 7.71 -1.74
C PRO A 155 -10.89 8.19 -1.89
N LEU A 156 -10.70 9.50 -2.00
CA LEU A 156 -9.37 10.15 -2.05
C LEU A 156 -8.67 10.11 -0.67
N SER A 157 -9.42 9.86 0.41
CA SER A 157 -8.94 9.86 1.79
C SER A 157 -9.45 8.65 2.57
N VAL A 158 -8.59 8.09 3.43
CA VAL A 158 -8.88 6.93 4.32
C VAL A 158 -10.05 7.21 5.27
N ARG A 159 -10.28 8.49 5.60
CA ARG A 159 -11.39 8.91 6.46
C ARG A 159 -12.75 8.59 5.83
N ASP A 160 -12.82 8.56 4.50
CA ASP A 160 -14.05 8.40 3.73
C ASP A 160 -14.20 7.00 3.09
N ALA A 161 -13.19 6.12 3.27
CA ALA A 161 -13.23 4.76 2.77
C ALA A 161 -14.21 3.89 3.58
N GLN A 162 -15.04 3.10 2.87
CA GLN A 162 -16.07 2.24 3.46
C GLN A 162 -15.51 1.34 4.57
N THR A 163 -16.31 1.11 5.61
CA THR A 163 -15.98 0.35 6.83
C THR A 163 -15.91 -1.17 6.60
N GLU A 164 -15.42 -1.63 5.45
CA GLU A 164 -15.06 -3.03 5.26
C GLU A 164 -13.57 -3.22 5.57
N PHE A 165 -13.29 -3.90 6.67
CA PHE A 165 -11.94 -4.27 7.07
C PHE A 165 -11.61 -5.69 6.61
N ARG A 166 -10.43 -5.89 6.01
CA ARG A 166 -9.84 -7.20 5.72
C ARG A 166 -8.71 -7.47 6.70
N TYR A 167 -8.80 -8.58 7.43
CA TYR A 167 -7.70 -9.05 8.28
C TYR A 167 -6.61 -9.66 7.39
N PHE A 168 -5.41 -9.10 7.46
CA PHE A 168 -4.22 -9.68 6.85
C PHE A 168 -3.29 -10.19 7.94
N HIS A 169 -2.91 -11.46 7.87
CA HIS A 169 -1.88 -12.01 8.72
C HIS A 169 -0.52 -11.60 8.15
N ILE A 170 0.20 -10.75 8.89
CA ILE A 170 1.47 -10.17 8.44
C ILE A 170 2.64 -10.81 9.18
N TRP A 171 2.46 -11.09 10.48
CA TRP A 171 3.51 -11.55 11.38
C TRP A 171 3.23 -12.94 11.92
N ASP A 172 4.03 -13.90 11.47
CA ASP A 172 4.01 -15.25 12.00
C ASP A 172 4.24 -15.25 13.51
N TRP A 173 3.65 -16.22 14.21
CA TRP A 173 3.75 -16.35 15.66
C TRP A 173 5.20 -16.48 16.16
N SER A 174 6.07 -17.12 15.37
CA SER A 174 7.49 -17.32 15.70
C SER A 174 8.24 -15.98 15.77
N LEU A 175 7.96 -15.05 14.85
CA LEU A 175 8.61 -13.74 14.84
C LEU A 175 8.16 -12.86 16.01
N ARG A 176 6.89 -12.99 16.41
CA ARG A 176 6.35 -12.29 17.58
C ARG A 176 7.01 -12.79 18.86
N LEU A 177 7.08 -14.11 19.03
CA LEU A 177 7.77 -14.71 20.17
C LEU A 177 9.23 -14.24 20.23
N LEU A 178 9.94 -14.31 19.10
CA LEU A 178 11.32 -13.82 19.03
C LEU A 178 11.38 -12.35 19.45
N HIS A 179 10.60 -11.45 18.87
CA HIS A 179 10.64 -10.04 19.26
C HIS A 179 10.42 -9.79 20.75
N TRP A 180 9.42 -10.41 21.38
CA TRP A 180 9.20 -10.24 22.81
C TRP A 180 10.33 -10.81 23.66
N MET A 181 10.96 -11.90 23.22
CA MET A 181 12.20 -12.40 23.83
C MET A 181 13.34 -11.37 23.70
N TRP A 182 13.47 -10.66 22.57
CA TRP A 182 14.48 -9.61 22.39
C TRP A 182 14.24 -8.47 23.39
N VAL A 183 12.99 -8.03 23.51
CA VAL A 183 12.60 -6.95 24.43
C VAL A 183 12.97 -7.30 25.86
N LEU A 184 12.60 -8.49 26.34
CA LEU A 184 12.90 -8.92 27.70
C LEU A 184 14.41 -9.05 27.95
N CYS A 185 15.16 -9.65 27.00
CA CYS A 185 16.60 -9.81 27.14
C CYS A 185 17.32 -8.46 27.14
N VAL A 186 17.00 -7.56 26.22
CA VAL A 186 17.65 -6.25 26.10
C VAL A 186 17.37 -5.40 27.33
N LEU A 187 16.13 -5.34 27.82
CA LEU A 187 15.82 -4.60 29.04
C LEU A 187 16.58 -5.13 30.26
N GLY A 188 16.65 -6.46 30.41
CA GLY A 188 17.43 -7.08 31.49
C GLY A 188 18.93 -6.85 31.37
N LEU A 189 19.48 -6.90 30.15
CA LEU A 189 20.90 -6.63 29.87
C LEU A 189 21.26 -5.16 30.13
N ILE A 190 20.39 -4.22 29.76
CA ILE A 190 20.58 -2.80 30.07
C ILE A 190 20.59 -2.61 31.58
N ALA A 191 19.57 -3.10 32.31
CA ALA A 191 19.47 -2.94 33.75
C ALA A 191 20.70 -3.52 34.48
N THR A 192 21.06 -4.76 34.18
CA THR A 192 22.23 -5.42 34.78
C THR A 192 23.55 -4.78 34.32
N GLY A 193 23.64 -4.33 33.08
CA GLY A 193 24.81 -3.65 32.50
C GLY A 193 25.09 -2.30 33.17
N PHE A 194 24.05 -1.51 33.46
CA PHE A 194 24.18 -0.27 34.23
C PHE A 194 24.71 -0.52 35.64
N CYS A 195 24.16 -1.52 36.33
CA CYS A 195 24.66 -1.92 37.65
C CYS A 195 26.15 -2.32 37.63
N ILE A 196 26.61 -2.98 36.56
CA ILE A 196 28.01 -3.36 36.36
C ILE A 196 28.88 -2.13 36.02
N ALA A 197 28.40 -1.21 35.19
CA ALA A 197 29.16 -0.07 34.71
C ALA A 197 29.36 1.00 35.80
N GLU A 198 28.33 1.34 36.57
CA GLU A 198 28.41 2.37 37.62
C GLU A 198 28.99 1.85 38.94
N GLY A 199 29.13 0.53 39.08
CA GLY A 199 29.61 -0.09 40.32
C GLY A 199 28.69 0.18 41.50
N TRP A 200 27.36 0.20 41.29
CA TRP A 200 26.34 0.55 42.30
C TRP A 200 26.60 -0.10 43.66
N PHE A 201 27.01 -1.36 43.67
CA PHE A 201 27.26 -2.14 44.89
C PHE A 201 28.51 -1.72 45.66
N ILE A 202 29.47 -1.07 45.01
CA ILE A 202 30.64 -0.45 45.69
C ILE A 202 30.20 0.81 46.46
N LYS A 203 29.08 1.45 46.07
CA LYS A 203 28.56 2.67 46.71
C LYS A 203 27.53 2.44 47.82
N PHE A 204 26.84 1.29 47.84
CA PHE A 204 25.68 1.06 48.73
C PHE A 204 25.68 -0.29 49.48
N GLY A 205 26.65 -1.18 49.24
CA GLY A 205 26.64 -2.55 49.76
C GLY A 205 27.71 -2.84 50.81
N ASP A 206 27.29 -3.46 51.90
CA ASP A 206 28.14 -4.11 52.90
C ASP A 206 28.87 -5.31 52.25
N LEU A 207 30.20 -5.30 52.27
CA LEU A 207 31.05 -6.30 51.60
C LEU A 207 30.95 -7.69 52.25
N GLU A 208 30.32 -7.81 53.43
CA GLU A 208 30.33 -9.03 54.23
C GLU A 208 29.16 -10.01 54.00
N SER A 209 28.00 -9.59 53.44
CA SER A 209 26.77 -10.42 53.53
C SER A 209 26.21 -10.99 52.21
N GLY A 210 26.86 -10.83 51.05
CA GLY A 210 26.43 -11.59 49.87
C GLY A 210 27.16 -11.29 48.56
N ASN A 211 27.37 -12.33 47.74
CA ASN A 211 27.93 -12.25 46.38
C ASN A 211 26.95 -11.60 45.37
N GLN A 212 26.39 -10.45 45.72
CA GLN A 212 25.35 -9.74 44.96
C GLN A 212 25.88 -9.26 43.60
N PHE A 213 27.09 -8.72 43.58
CA PHE A 213 27.76 -8.29 42.34
C PHE A 213 28.02 -9.48 41.39
N GLY A 214 28.48 -10.61 41.91
CA GLY A 214 28.67 -11.83 41.13
C GLY A 214 27.36 -12.39 40.56
N ASN A 215 26.26 -12.31 41.33
CA ASN A 215 24.94 -12.74 40.87
C ASN A 215 24.41 -11.88 39.72
N ILE A 216 24.59 -10.56 39.77
CA ILE A 216 24.19 -9.65 38.67
C ILE A 216 25.02 -9.92 37.43
N ARG A 217 26.34 -10.11 37.57
CA ARG A 217 27.21 -10.46 36.45
C ARG A 217 26.80 -11.80 35.82
N ARG A 218 26.47 -12.79 36.65
CA ARG A 218 25.95 -14.08 36.19
C ARG A 218 24.64 -13.92 35.43
N LEU A 219 23.69 -13.14 35.96
CA LEU A 219 22.42 -12.86 35.30
C LEU A 219 22.62 -12.16 33.95
N HIS A 220 23.53 -11.17 33.89
CA HIS A 220 23.89 -10.49 32.64
C HIS A 220 24.39 -11.48 31.59
N PHE A 221 25.28 -12.41 31.96
CA PHE A 221 25.78 -13.44 31.03
C PHE A 221 24.70 -14.44 30.62
N ILE A 222 23.82 -14.86 31.52
CA ILE A 222 22.69 -15.74 31.18
C ILE A 222 21.78 -15.06 30.15
N LEU A 223 21.41 -13.80 30.38
CA LEU A 223 20.59 -13.03 29.46
C LEU A 223 21.30 -12.81 28.11
N ALA A 224 22.62 -12.61 28.12
CA ALA A 224 23.42 -12.48 26.90
C ALA A 224 23.41 -13.76 26.07
N TRP A 225 23.56 -14.93 26.70
CA TRP A 225 23.47 -16.21 26.01
C TRP A 225 22.08 -16.49 25.45
N ILE A 226 21.02 -16.14 26.18
CA ILE A 226 19.65 -16.22 25.67
C ILE A 226 19.49 -15.31 24.44
N LEU A 227 19.99 -14.06 24.52
CA LEU A 227 19.93 -13.12 23.40
C LEU A 227 20.69 -13.65 22.16
N ILE A 228 21.88 -14.23 22.34
CA ILE A 228 22.65 -14.86 21.25
C ILE A 228 21.85 -15.99 20.61
N GLY A 229 21.24 -16.88 21.42
CA GLY A 229 20.41 -17.96 20.90
C GLY A 229 19.22 -17.44 20.12
N VAL A 230 18.56 -16.40 20.62
CA VAL A 230 17.40 -15.76 20.00
C VAL A 230 17.76 -15.03 18.69
N VAL A 231 18.90 -14.35 18.63
CA VAL A 231 19.45 -13.75 17.40
C VAL A 231 19.82 -14.83 16.39
N THR A 232 20.43 -15.93 16.84
CA THR A 232 20.79 -17.07 15.99
C THR A 232 19.55 -17.75 15.41
N MET A 233 18.52 -17.99 16.22
CA MET A 233 17.22 -18.48 15.75
C MET A 233 16.62 -17.54 14.72
N ARG A 234 16.71 -16.22 14.93
CA ARG A 234 16.26 -15.25 13.93
C ARG A 234 17.05 -15.35 12.63
N PHE A 235 18.37 -15.49 12.69
CA PHE A 235 19.18 -15.71 11.50
C PHE A 235 18.80 -17.02 10.77
N ALA A 236 18.55 -18.09 11.51
CA ALA A 236 18.08 -19.35 10.93
C ALA A 236 16.73 -19.19 10.22
N THR A 237 15.78 -18.43 10.80
CA THR A 237 14.49 -18.18 10.15
C THR A 237 14.60 -17.48 8.80
N PHE A 238 15.67 -16.71 8.51
CA PHE A 238 15.86 -16.11 7.18
C PHE A 238 16.02 -17.15 6.06
N PHE A 239 16.61 -18.31 6.35
CA PHE A 239 16.82 -19.37 5.37
C PHE A 239 15.59 -20.24 5.17
N PHE A 240 14.74 -20.36 6.18
CA PHE A 240 13.54 -21.21 6.17
C PHE A 240 12.22 -20.43 5.97
N ALA A 241 12.26 -19.11 5.89
CA ALA A 241 11.07 -18.26 5.78
C ALA A 241 10.39 -18.38 4.41
N THR A 242 9.09 -18.71 4.43
CA THR A 242 8.23 -18.78 3.24
C THR A 242 7.68 -17.40 2.83
N ASN A 243 7.64 -16.44 3.75
CA ASN A 243 6.99 -15.14 3.54
C ASN A 243 7.93 -14.10 2.89
N LYS A 244 7.46 -13.36 1.88
CA LYS A 244 8.24 -12.39 1.09
C LYS A 244 8.84 -11.26 1.94
N TYR A 245 8.14 -10.88 3.01
CA TYR A 245 8.55 -9.82 3.95
C TYR A 245 9.58 -10.26 4.99
N GLN A 246 9.90 -11.55 5.04
CA GLN A 246 10.82 -12.14 6.02
C GLN A 246 12.19 -12.45 5.44
N LYS A 247 12.41 -12.25 4.14
CA LYS A 247 13.69 -12.55 3.48
C LYS A 247 14.72 -11.45 3.75
N ILE A 248 16.00 -11.80 3.74
CA ILE A 248 17.13 -10.86 3.89
C ILE A 248 17.05 -9.70 2.89
N SER A 249 16.52 -9.94 1.68
CA SER A 249 16.31 -8.92 0.65
C SER A 249 15.28 -7.84 1.02
N ALA A 250 14.43 -8.08 2.01
CA ALA A 250 13.50 -7.08 2.54
C ALA A 250 14.12 -6.21 3.64
N LEU A 251 15.29 -6.62 4.17
CA LEU A 251 16.00 -5.91 5.23
C LEU A 251 16.94 -4.85 4.66
N PHE A 252 17.60 -5.12 3.52
CA PHE A 252 18.57 -4.21 2.91
C PHE A 252 17.95 -3.36 1.78
N PRO A 253 17.88 -2.02 1.94
CA PRO A 253 17.34 -1.12 0.93
C PRO A 253 18.36 -0.83 -0.18
N ILE A 254 18.51 -1.78 -1.12
CA ILE A 254 19.50 -1.70 -2.20
C ILE A 254 18.98 -0.87 -3.40
N LYS A 255 17.67 -0.64 -3.53
CA LYS A 255 17.08 0.00 -4.72
C LYS A 255 17.06 1.53 -4.62
N LYS A 256 17.42 2.22 -5.71
CA LYS A 256 17.41 3.71 -5.82
C LYS A 256 16.07 4.34 -5.42
N GLN A 257 14.95 3.68 -5.68
CA GLN A 257 13.62 4.15 -5.30
C GLN A 257 13.44 4.25 -3.77
N GLN A 258 14.01 3.31 -3.00
CA GLN A 258 13.92 3.29 -1.53
C GLN A 258 14.65 4.47 -0.89
N TRP A 259 15.68 5.01 -1.54
CA TRP A 259 16.41 6.20 -1.09
C TRP A 259 15.60 7.49 -1.24
N LYS A 260 14.88 7.63 -2.37
CA LYS A 260 13.97 8.75 -2.59
C LYS A 260 12.80 8.71 -1.58
N ASP A 261 12.22 7.52 -1.40
CA ASP A 261 11.11 7.32 -0.46
C ASP A 261 11.55 7.50 1.00
N LEU A 262 12.81 7.17 1.36
CA LEU A 262 13.40 7.46 2.67
C LEU A 262 13.50 8.97 2.93
N TYR A 263 14.00 9.73 1.96
CA TYR A 263 14.15 11.18 2.07
C TYR A 263 12.77 11.86 2.20
N GLU A 264 11.81 11.46 1.39
CA GLU A 264 10.43 11.96 1.47
C GLU A 264 9.80 11.63 2.82
N THR A 265 9.91 10.38 3.28
CA THR A 265 9.42 9.95 4.60
C THR A 265 10.07 10.73 5.74
N GLY A 266 11.40 10.82 5.75
CA GLY A 266 12.14 11.50 6.82
C GLY A 266 11.79 12.99 6.90
N ARG A 267 11.68 13.65 5.74
CA ARG A 267 11.21 15.03 5.66
C ARG A 267 9.78 15.18 6.16
N ASP A 268 8.88 14.28 5.78
CA ASP A 268 7.47 14.38 6.16
C ASP A 268 7.28 14.14 7.68
N TYR A 269 8.07 13.26 8.31
CA TYR A 269 8.11 13.13 9.77
C TYR A 269 8.71 14.36 10.46
N LEU A 270 9.82 14.90 9.94
CA LEU A 270 10.46 16.12 10.48
C LEU A 270 9.57 17.36 10.35
N LEU A 271 8.76 17.45 9.29
CA LEU A 271 7.84 18.55 9.02
C LEU A 271 6.42 18.28 9.55
N ALA A 272 6.20 17.20 10.30
CA ALA A 272 4.89 16.78 10.80
C ALA A 272 3.78 16.72 9.72
N LYS A 273 4.15 16.47 8.46
CA LYS A 273 3.26 16.38 7.30
C LYS A 273 2.73 14.94 7.16
N SER A 274 2.11 14.41 8.21
CA SER A 274 1.75 12.98 8.35
C SER A 274 0.61 12.49 7.42
N PHE A 275 0.13 13.29 6.46
CA PHE A 275 -1.14 13.02 5.78
C PHE A 275 -1.03 12.45 4.35
N ASP A 276 0.06 12.72 3.61
CA ASP A 276 0.18 12.40 2.17
C ASP A 276 1.34 11.44 1.81
N GLY A 277 2.05 10.88 2.80
CA GLY A 277 3.17 9.97 2.55
C GLY A 277 2.73 8.62 1.94
N PRO A 278 3.57 8.00 1.08
CA PRO A 278 3.27 6.68 0.51
C PRO A 278 3.21 5.60 1.60
N ARG A 279 2.10 4.85 1.64
CA ARG A 279 1.88 3.79 2.63
C ARG A 279 2.40 2.44 2.13
N TYR A 280 3.10 1.74 3.02
CA TYR A 280 3.65 0.40 2.83
C TYR A 280 2.94 -0.61 3.77
N ILE A 281 2.71 -1.83 3.31
CA ILE A 281 2.16 -2.96 4.06
C ILE A 281 3.20 -3.56 5.01
N GLY A 282 4.44 -3.72 4.53
CA GLY A 282 5.53 -4.37 5.27
C GLY A 282 6.35 -3.40 6.13
N HIS A 283 7.36 -2.79 5.51
CA HIS A 283 8.28 -1.88 6.19
C HIS A 283 8.45 -0.60 5.37
N ASN A 284 8.34 0.54 6.02
CA ASN A 284 8.76 1.81 5.45
C ASN A 284 10.29 1.79 5.20
N PRO A 285 10.83 2.39 4.12
CA PRO A 285 12.26 2.57 3.92
C PRO A 285 13.04 3.05 5.16
N LEU A 286 12.47 3.96 5.96
CA LEU A 286 13.08 4.40 7.22
C LEU A 286 13.20 3.26 8.23
N GLN A 287 12.16 2.44 8.36
CA GLN A 287 12.15 1.26 9.23
C GLN A 287 13.18 0.21 8.76
N GLN A 288 13.35 0.00 7.46
CA GLN A 288 14.35 -0.94 6.91
C GLN A 288 15.78 -0.54 7.31
N TRP A 289 16.12 0.75 7.21
CA TRP A 289 17.40 1.28 7.66
C TRP A 289 17.58 1.15 9.16
N THR A 290 16.56 1.49 9.95
CA THR A 290 16.61 1.33 11.40
C THR A 290 16.83 -0.13 11.81
N TYR A 291 16.14 -1.08 11.18
CA TYR A 291 16.34 -2.50 11.47
C TYR A 291 17.75 -2.96 11.11
N THR A 292 18.26 -2.57 9.93
CA THR A 292 19.64 -2.88 9.53
C THR A 292 20.63 -2.34 10.57
N GLY A 293 20.47 -1.09 11.01
CA GLY A 293 21.29 -0.49 12.05
C GLY A 293 21.20 -1.23 13.39
N VAL A 294 20.00 -1.64 13.79
CA VAL A 294 19.76 -2.39 15.03
C VAL A 294 20.39 -3.79 14.97
N TYR A 295 20.31 -4.51 13.86
CA TYR A 295 21.02 -5.79 13.69
C TYR A 295 22.54 -5.62 13.76
N GLY A 296 23.07 -4.54 13.17
CA GLY A 296 24.47 -4.17 13.31
C GLY A 296 24.85 -3.90 14.77
N LEU A 297 24.01 -3.15 15.50
CA LEU A 297 24.21 -2.85 16.91
C LEU A 297 24.15 -4.11 17.80
N PHE A 298 23.22 -5.04 17.54
CA PHE A 298 23.20 -6.35 18.20
C PHE A 298 24.50 -7.12 17.97
N THR A 299 24.97 -7.16 16.71
CA THR A 299 26.21 -7.84 16.37
C THR A 299 27.40 -7.22 17.10
N LEU A 300 27.48 -5.89 17.13
CA LEU A 300 28.51 -5.16 17.87
C LEU A 300 28.48 -5.50 19.37
N MET A 301 27.30 -5.50 19.99
CA MET A 301 27.15 -5.81 21.42
C MET A 301 27.47 -7.27 21.75
N ILE A 302 27.10 -8.21 20.87
CA ILE A 302 27.47 -9.62 21.03
C ILE A 302 28.98 -9.77 20.92
N VAL A 303 29.62 -9.23 19.89
CA VAL A 303 31.06 -9.37 19.67
C VAL A 303 31.86 -8.73 20.82
N THR A 304 31.53 -7.49 21.20
CA THR A 304 32.21 -6.81 22.31
C THR A 304 31.93 -7.50 23.66
N GLY A 305 30.70 -7.97 23.90
CA GLY A 305 30.33 -8.69 25.12
C GLY A 305 31.05 -10.05 25.24
N LEU A 306 31.10 -10.83 24.15
CA LEU A 306 31.83 -12.09 24.10
C LEU A 306 33.34 -11.88 24.26
N THR A 307 33.88 -10.81 23.68
CA THR A 307 35.29 -10.43 23.83
C THR A 307 35.65 -10.10 25.28
N LEU A 308 34.77 -9.42 26.00
CA LEU A 308 34.94 -9.16 27.43
C LEU A 308 34.71 -10.41 28.29
N TYR A 309 33.79 -11.29 27.88
CA TYR A 309 33.51 -12.56 28.55
C TYR A 309 34.67 -13.54 28.43
N ALA A 310 35.34 -13.58 27.28
CA ALA A 310 36.48 -14.46 27.00
C ALA A 310 37.65 -14.25 27.98
N LEU A 311 37.82 -13.03 28.50
CA LEU A 311 38.83 -12.69 29.51
C LEU A 311 38.65 -13.44 30.84
N TYR A 312 37.50 -14.06 31.07
CA TYR A 312 37.22 -14.81 32.30
C TYR A 312 38.09 -16.08 32.43
N GLU A 313 38.34 -16.79 31.34
CA GLU A 313 39.11 -18.04 31.34
C GLU A 313 40.08 -18.10 30.13
N PRO A 314 41.32 -17.61 30.29
CA PRO A 314 42.30 -17.57 29.20
C PRO A 314 42.72 -18.94 28.65
N ALA A 315 42.52 -20.01 29.42
CA ALA A 315 42.87 -21.38 29.01
C ALA A 315 41.86 -22.00 28.02
N ASN A 316 40.69 -21.36 27.82
CA ASN A 316 39.64 -21.91 26.97
C ASN A 316 39.85 -21.56 25.49
N TRP A 317 39.43 -22.44 24.56
CA TRP A 317 39.51 -22.20 23.11
C TRP A 317 38.79 -20.90 22.68
N PHE A 318 37.77 -20.52 23.46
CA PHE A 318 37.00 -19.29 23.29
C PHE A 318 37.85 -18.02 23.38
N PHE A 319 38.92 -18.04 24.19
CA PHE A 319 39.85 -16.92 24.34
C PHE A 319 40.57 -16.61 23.02
N GLY A 320 41.08 -17.64 22.33
CA GLY A 320 41.82 -17.48 21.08
C GLY A 320 41.00 -16.85 19.93
N LEU A 321 39.68 -17.00 19.93
CA LEU A 321 38.81 -16.45 18.89
C LEU A 321 38.55 -14.95 19.03
N PHE A 322 38.47 -14.44 20.26
CA PHE A 322 38.07 -13.05 20.52
C PHE A 322 39.22 -12.15 20.96
N MET A 323 40.36 -12.72 21.38
CA MET A 323 41.54 -11.94 21.77
C MET A 323 42.09 -11.00 20.70
N PRO A 324 42.11 -11.32 19.39
CA PRO A 324 42.60 -10.39 18.37
C PRO A 324 41.88 -9.03 18.39
N ILE A 325 40.61 -9.00 18.82
CA ILE A 325 39.84 -7.77 18.96
C ILE A 325 40.36 -6.94 20.14
N ASN A 326 40.63 -7.60 21.27
CA ASN A 326 41.23 -6.95 22.44
C ASN A 326 42.66 -6.46 22.18
N ASP A 327 43.45 -7.19 21.38
CA ASP A 327 44.82 -6.83 21.07
C ASP A 327 44.90 -5.59 20.17
N VAL A 328 43.95 -5.43 19.24
CA VAL A 328 43.89 -4.26 18.35
C VAL A 328 43.26 -3.05 19.01
N LEU A 329 42.12 -3.22 19.70
CA LEU A 329 41.36 -2.10 20.26
C LEU A 329 41.77 -1.77 21.69
N GLY A 330 42.25 -2.73 22.46
CA GLY A 330 42.45 -2.62 23.90
C GLY A 330 41.16 -2.88 24.70
N VAL A 331 41.28 -3.62 25.81
CA VAL A 331 40.15 -4.02 26.67
C VAL A 331 39.33 -2.83 27.16
N ALA A 332 39.98 -1.70 27.48
CA ALA A 332 39.31 -0.49 27.93
C ALA A 332 38.41 0.11 26.83
N ASN A 333 38.87 0.13 25.58
CA ASN A 333 38.10 0.64 24.46
C ASN A 333 36.95 -0.31 24.09
N VAL A 334 37.17 -1.64 24.15
CA VAL A 334 36.10 -2.62 23.95
C VAL A 334 34.99 -2.43 24.99
N ARG A 335 35.34 -2.19 26.26
CA ARG A 335 34.37 -1.85 27.31
C ARG A 335 33.65 -0.55 27.01
N LEU A 336 34.37 0.50 26.60
CA LEU A 336 33.78 1.79 26.25
C LEU A 336 32.77 1.65 25.10
N ILE A 337 33.15 0.95 24.02
CA ILE A 337 32.26 0.68 22.88
C ILE A 337 31.02 -0.09 23.34
N HIS A 338 31.17 -1.08 24.21
CA HIS A 338 30.05 -1.83 24.76
C HIS A 338 29.09 -0.93 25.56
N VAL A 339 29.62 -0.04 26.42
CA VAL A 339 28.80 0.92 27.17
C VAL A 339 28.11 1.93 26.24
N ILE A 340 28.81 2.45 25.24
CA ILE A 340 28.22 3.34 24.23
C ILE A 340 27.08 2.64 23.48
N GLY A 341 27.27 1.36 23.13
CA GLY A 341 26.23 0.55 22.49
C GLY A 341 24.97 0.41 23.35
N THR A 342 25.10 0.30 24.67
CA THR A 342 23.97 0.35 25.62
C THR A 342 23.18 1.65 25.52
N TRP A 343 23.86 2.80 25.45
CA TRP A 343 23.22 4.11 25.26
C TRP A 343 22.47 4.21 23.92
N CYS A 344 23.09 3.72 22.83
CA CYS A 344 22.42 3.64 21.53
C CYS A 344 21.15 2.79 21.59
N PHE A 345 21.18 1.66 22.30
CA PHE A 345 20.00 0.81 22.49
C PHE A 345 18.88 1.52 23.24
N MET A 346 19.19 2.26 24.31
CA MET A 346 18.17 3.02 25.06
C MET A 346 17.52 4.11 24.21
N LEU A 347 18.33 4.86 23.45
CA LEU A 347 17.81 5.87 22.53
C LEU A 347 16.90 5.22 21.48
N PHE A 348 17.35 4.12 20.88
CA PHE A 348 16.56 3.35 19.91
C PHE A 348 15.23 2.87 20.50
N ILE A 349 15.23 2.26 21.69
CA ILE A 349 14.01 1.78 22.35
C ILE A 349 13.03 2.92 22.56
N THR A 350 13.51 4.07 23.03
CA THR A 350 12.68 5.26 23.30
C THR A 350 12.01 5.75 22.02
N ILE A 351 12.78 5.94 20.95
CA ILE A 351 12.27 6.37 19.64
C ILE A 351 11.31 5.32 19.05
N HIS A 352 11.67 4.04 19.13
CA HIS A 352 10.89 2.94 18.59
C HIS A 352 9.52 2.83 19.26
N VAL A 353 9.45 2.93 20.59
CA VAL A 353 8.19 2.92 21.35
C VAL A 353 7.36 4.17 21.03
N TYR A 354 7.98 5.35 20.97
CA TYR A 354 7.30 6.60 20.62
C TYR A 354 6.65 6.52 19.23
N LEU A 355 7.41 6.14 18.20
CA LEU A 355 6.90 6.03 16.84
C LEU A 355 5.85 4.94 16.70
N SER A 356 5.99 3.84 17.43
CA SER A 356 4.98 2.77 17.44
C SER A 356 3.67 3.25 18.06
N ALA A 357 3.74 4.02 19.15
CA ALA A 357 2.56 4.60 19.80
C ALA A 357 1.90 5.68 18.93
N LEU A 358 2.70 6.53 18.28
CA LEU A 358 2.22 7.55 17.35
C LEU A 358 1.48 6.90 16.16
N ALA A 359 2.07 5.89 15.52
CA ALA A 359 1.43 5.15 14.43
C ALA A 359 0.15 4.41 14.87
N GLY A 360 0.13 3.90 16.11
CA GLY A 360 -1.05 3.26 16.69
C GLY A 360 -2.21 4.23 16.91
N ASN A 361 -1.92 5.42 17.44
CA ASN A 361 -2.95 6.38 17.87
C ASN A 361 -3.37 7.36 16.77
N VAL A 362 -2.40 7.92 16.02
CA VAL A 362 -2.63 8.96 15.03
C VAL A 362 -2.96 8.36 13.66
N ASP A 363 -2.15 7.41 13.20
CA ASP A 363 -2.33 6.81 11.88
C ASP A 363 -3.38 5.68 11.88
N ARG A 364 -3.83 5.25 13.06
CA ARG A 364 -4.75 4.10 13.27
C ARG A 364 -4.27 2.85 12.54
N ASP A 365 -2.96 2.72 12.39
CA ASP A 365 -2.34 1.71 11.55
C ASP A 365 -2.25 0.35 12.27
N GLY A 366 -2.57 0.28 13.57
CA GLY A 366 -2.66 -0.98 14.30
C GLY A 366 -1.34 -1.75 14.38
N THR A 367 -0.20 -1.06 14.20
CA THR A 367 1.15 -1.64 14.19
C THR A 367 1.50 -2.36 15.51
N ILE A 368 1.25 -1.73 16.66
CA ILE A 368 1.44 -2.37 17.98
C ILE A 368 0.53 -3.59 18.13
N SER A 369 -0.76 -3.43 17.79
CA SER A 369 -1.74 -4.52 17.88
C SER A 369 -1.37 -5.69 16.98
N SER A 370 -0.77 -5.44 15.81
CA SER A 370 -0.28 -6.48 14.90
C SER A 370 0.90 -7.26 15.47
N MET A 371 1.73 -6.65 16.32
CA MET A 371 2.86 -7.33 16.95
C MET A 371 2.44 -8.28 18.08
N ILE A 372 1.25 -8.05 18.66
CA ILE A 372 0.66 -8.93 19.67
C ILE A 372 -0.25 -9.96 19.00
N SER A 373 -1.13 -9.53 18.09
CA SER A 373 -2.16 -10.38 17.46
C SER A 373 -1.73 -11.12 16.20
N GLY A 374 -0.63 -10.70 15.54
CA GLY A 374 -0.09 -11.32 14.32
C GLY A 374 -0.66 -10.79 13.01
N GLY A 375 -1.69 -9.96 13.05
CA GLY A 375 -2.31 -9.43 11.85
C GLY A 375 -2.81 -8.01 11.99
N ARG A 376 -3.06 -7.38 10.85
CA ARG A 376 -3.49 -5.99 10.73
C ARG A 376 -4.83 -5.95 10.02
N TRP A 377 -5.72 -5.10 10.53
CA TRP A 377 -6.99 -4.82 9.88
C TRP A 377 -6.78 -3.70 8.86
N LEU A 378 -6.82 -4.03 7.57
CA LEU A 378 -6.67 -3.07 6.49
C LEU A 378 -8.04 -2.71 5.92
N ARG A 379 -8.31 -1.42 5.69
CA ARG A 379 -9.54 -0.98 5.00
C ARG A 379 -9.46 -1.39 3.52
N LYS A 380 -10.52 -1.99 2.98
CA LYS A 380 -10.61 -2.29 1.54
C LYS A 380 -10.62 -0.98 0.73
N GLY A 381 -9.80 -0.91 -0.32
CA GLY A 381 -9.77 0.22 -1.27
C GLY A 381 -8.59 1.19 -1.13
N VAL A 382 -7.67 0.96 -0.18
CA VAL A 382 -6.41 1.70 -0.09
C VAL A 382 -5.36 0.95 -0.91
N HIS A 383 -4.81 1.58 -1.96
CA HIS A 383 -3.67 1.04 -2.70
C HIS A 383 -2.39 1.24 -1.88
N PHE A 384 -1.70 0.15 -1.55
CA PHE A 384 -0.36 0.20 -0.99
C PHE A 384 0.66 0.01 -2.12
N ARG A 385 1.83 0.63 -2.03
CA ARG A 385 2.87 0.52 -3.08
C ARG A 385 3.47 -0.90 -3.18
N ASP A 386 3.26 -1.73 -2.17
CA ASP A 386 3.82 -3.07 -2.01
C ASP A 386 2.77 -4.20 -2.01
N GLU A 387 1.52 -3.92 -2.42
CA GLU A 387 0.61 -4.94 -3.00
C GLU A 387 1.15 -5.43 -4.35
#